data_AF-A0A519VMV4-F1
#
_entry.id   AF-A0A519VMV4-F1
#
_cell.length_a   1.000
_cell.length_b   1.000
_cell.length_c   1.000
_cell.angle_alpha   90.00
_cell.angle_beta   90.00
_cell.angle_gamma   90.00
#
_symmetry.space_group_name_H-M   'P 1'
#
loop_
_entity.id
_entity.type
_entity.pdbx_description
1 polymer ?
#
loop_
_entity_poly.entity_id
_entity_poly.type
_entity_poly.pdbx_seq_one_letter_code
_entity_poly.pdbx_strand_id
1 'polypeptide(L)' 'MGEKSRRGFAAMSPEQQRRIASEGGRASHQSGRGHRFSPEEAREAGRKGGQISRRGKKKTDTPS' A
#
# COMPACT_ATOMS: atom_id res chain seq x y z
N MET A 1 -13.65 -29.59 -13.68
CA MET A 1 -12.61 -28.71 -13.14
C MET A 1 -12.58 -27.45 -13.99
N GLY A 2 -13.00 -26.31 -13.46
CA GLY A 2 -13.04 -25.06 -14.25
C GLY A 2 -11.62 -24.54 -14.46
N GLU A 3 -11.12 -24.62 -15.69
CA GLU A 3 -9.88 -23.95 -16.06
C GLU A 3 -10.04 -22.45 -15.81
N LYS A 4 -9.22 -21.90 -14.91
CA LYS A 4 -9.16 -20.46 -14.66
C LYS A 4 -8.61 -19.80 -15.92
N SER A 5 -9.49 -19.48 -16.88
CA SER A 5 -9.10 -18.76 -18.08
C SER A 5 -8.39 -17.48 -17.66
N ARG A 6 -7.16 -17.29 -18.12
CA ARG A 6 -6.43 -16.05 -17.86
C ARG A 6 -7.26 -14.90 -18.46
N ARG A 7 -7.69 -13.97 -17.62
CA ARG A 7 -8.48 -12.79 -17.99
C ARG A 7 -7.87 -11.54 -17.36
N GLY A 8 -8.18 -10.37 -17.91
CA GLY A 8 -7.67 -9.10 -17.40
C GLY A 8 -6.14 -9.02 -17.47
N PHE A 9 -5.51 -8.45 -16.45
CA PHE A 9 -4.05 -8.29 -16.37
C PHE A 9 -3.28 -9.60 -16.57
N ALA A 10 -3.79 -10.72 -16.05
CA ALA A 10 -3.14 -12.02 -16.16
C ALA A 10 -3.17 -12.63 -17.58
N ALA A 11 -4.02 -12.10 -18.47
CA ALA A 11 -4.08 -12.50 -19.87
C ALA A 11 -3.16 -11.68 -20.78
N MET A 12 -2.64 -10.55 -20.30
CA MET A 12 -1.83 -9.62 -21.11
C MET A 12 -0.38 -10.09 -21.23
N SER A 13 0.30 -9.63 -22.29
CA SER A 13 1.74 -9.86 -22.45
C SER A 13 2.54 -9.14 -21.34
N PRO A 14 3.73 -9.65 -20.97
CA PRO A 14 4.56 -9.04 -19.93
C PRO A 14 4.92 -7.57 -20.22
N GLU A 15 5.08 -7.21 -21.49
CA GLU A 15 5.36 -5.84 -21.90
C GLU A 15 4.16 -4.91 -21.67
N GLN A 16 2.96 -5.36 -22.05
CA GLN A 16 1.74 -4.60 -21.85
C GLN A 16 1.43 -4.42 -20.36
N GLN A 17 1.64 -5.45 -19.54
CA GLN A 17 1.50 -5.35 -18.08
C GLN A 17 2.48 -4.31 -17.50
N ARG A 18 3.76 -4.33 -17.92
CA ARG A 18 4.78 -3.36 -17.47
C ARG A 18 4.39 -1.93 -17.85
N ARG A 19 3.88 -1.72 -19.07
CA ARG A 19 3.43 -0.40 -19.53
C ARG A 19 2.29 0.13 -18.67
N ILE A 20 1.24 -0.66 -18.46
CA ILE A 20 0.08 -0.23 -17.66
C ILE A 20 0.47 -0.01 -16.19
N ALA A 21 1.30 -0.87 -15.61
CA ALA A 21 1.80 -0.67 -14.25
C ALA A 21 2.62 0.62 -14.11
N SER A 22 3.50 0.90 -15.08
CA SER A 22 4.30 2.13 -15.10
C SER A 22 3.43 3.38 -15.26
N GLU A 23 2.39 3.30 -16.11
CA GLU A 23 1.43 4.36 -16.32
C GLU A 23 0.58 4.61 -15.06
N GLY A 24 0.11 3.56 -14.39
CA GLY A 24 -0.61 3.66 -13.12
C GLY A 24 0.21 4.31 -12.01
N GLY A 25 1.49 3.97 -11.90
CA GLY A 25 2.41 4.60 -10.95
C GLY A 25 2.64 6.09 -11.25
N ARG A 26 2.86 6.43 -12.53
CA ARG A 26 3.00 7.83 -12.98
C ARG A 26 1.74 8.64 -12.77
N ALA A 27 0.58 8.08 -13.10
CA ALA A 27 -0.72 8.71 -12.92
C ALA A 27 -1.02 8.93 -11.43
N SER A 28 -0.70 7.96 -10.56
CA SER A 28 -0.83 8.12 -9.12
C SER A 28 0.03 9.28 -8.60
N HIS A 29 1.27 9.39 -9.10
CA HIS A 29 2.18 10.46 -8.71
C HIS A 29 1.75 11.84 -9.27
N GLN A 30 1.37 11.90 -10.56
CA GLN A 30 0.90 13.12 -11.23
C GLN A 30 -0.45 13.61 -10.74
N SER A 31 -1.36 12.70 -10.40
CA SER A 31 -2.71 13.06 -9.94
C SER A 31 -2.67 13.94 -8.70
N GLY A 32 -1.52 14.06 -8.02
CA GLY A 32 -1.29 15.02 -6.95
C GLY A 32 -2.27 14.86 -5.79
N ARG A 33 -3.00 13.74 -5.78
CA ARG A 33 -4.07 13.39 -4.86
C ARG A 33 -3.50 12.69 -3.62
N GLY A 34 -2.18 12.79 -3.45
CA GLY A 34 -1.58 12.68 -2.14
C GLY A 34 -2.14 13.82 -1.31
N HIS A 35 -2.96 13.48 -0.34
CA HIS A 35 -3.41 14.43 0.66
C HIS A 35 -2.18 15.15 1.22
N ARG A 36 -2.14 16.47 1.04
CA ARG A 36 -1.02 17.28 1.51
C ARG A 36 -1.24 17.45 3.00
N PHE A 37 -0.72 16.52 3.80
CA PHE A 37 -0.86 16.55 5.25
C PHE A 37 -0.39 17.91 5.75
N SER A 38 -1.28 18.63 6.43
CA SER A 38 -0.82 19.78 7.22
C SER A 38 0.12 19.24 8.31
N PRO A 39 1.04 20.08 8.84
CA PRO A 39 1.89 19.70 9.97
C PRO A 39 1.08 19.17 11.17
N GLU A 40 -0.14 19.67 11.35
CA GLU A 40 -1.07 19.23 12.38
C GLU A 40 -1.57 17.80 12.12
N GLU A 41 -1.96 17.48 10.89
CA GLU A 41 -2.48 16.18 10.52
C GLU A 41 -1.40 15.09 10.58
N ALA A 42 -0.17 15.42 10.17
CA ALA A 42 0.98 14.55 10.35
C ALA A 42 1.26 14.27 11.84
N ARG A 43 1.11 15.28 12.70
CA ARG A 43 1.28 15.15 14.15
C ARG A 43 0.19 14.29 14.78
N GLU A 44 -1.06 14.45 14.36
CA GLU A 44 -2.17 13.63 14.81
C GLU A 44 -2.03 12.17 14.38
N ALA A 45 -1.71 11.93 13.10
CA ALA A 45 -1.47 10.60 12.56
C ALA A 45 -0.30 9.91 13.29
N GLY A 46 0.80 10.62 13.53
CA GLY A 46 1.94 10.14 14.31
C GLY A 46 1.58 9.81 15.76
N ARG A 47 0.80 10.68 16.43
CA ARG A 47 0.29 10.45 17.79
C ARG A 47 -0.57 9.18 17.83
N LYS A 48 -1.51 9.03 16.89
CA LYS A 48 -2.40 7.86 16.78
C LYS A 48 -1.62 6.57 16.51
N GLY A 49 -0.68 6.59 15.56
CA GLY A 49 0.21 5.46 15.29
C GLY A 49 1.06 5.08 16.50
N GLY A 50 1.57 6.08 17.23
CA GLY A 50 2.32 5.87 18.47
C GLY A 50 1.47 5.30 19.62
N GLN A 51 0.18 5.63 19.68
CA GLN A 51 -0.75 5.03 20.67
C GLN A 51 -1.09 3.57 20.33
N ILE A 52 -1.29 3.26 19.05
CA ILE A 52 -1.58 1.90 18.58
C ILE A 52 -0.34 0.99 18.77
N SER A 53 0.84 1.47 18.37
CA SER A 53 2.10 0.74 18.52
C SER A 53 2.44 0.47 19.99
N ARG A 54 2.15 1.42 20.90
CA ARG A 54 2.30 1.23 22.34
C ARG A 54 1.36 0.17 22.93
N ARG A 55 0.21 -0.11 22.29
CA ARG A 55 -0.70 -1.18 22.71
C ARG A 55 -0.24 -2.56 22.24
N GLY A 56 0.55 -2.64 21.16
CA GLY A 56 0.92 -3.89 20.48
C GLY A 56 2.26 -4.51 20.86
N LYS A 57 2.93 -4.07 21.94
CA LYS A 57 4.24 -4.60 22.32
C LYS A 57 4.39 -4.78 23.83
N LYS A 58 3.47 -5.54 24.43
CA LYS A 58 3.76 -6.26 25.67
C LYS A 58 4.17 -7.69 25.32
N LYS A 59 5.48 -7.91 25.46
CA LYS A 59 6.15 -9.18 25.79
C LYS A 59 6.24 -10.22 24.66
N THR A 60 7.39 -10.19 23.99
CA THR A 60 8.11 -11.42 23.68
C THR A 60 8.42 -12.13 25.01
N ASP A 61 7.54 -13.01 25.45
CA ASP A 61 7.90 -14.05 26.41
C ASP A 61 8.67 -15.13 25.62
N THR A 62 10.00 -15.03 25.61
CA THR A 62 10.89 -16.14 25.25
C THR A 62 11.10 -16.95 26.53
N PRO A 63 10.57 -18.17 26.69
CA PRO A 63 11.01 -19.05 27.75
C PRO A 63 12.31 -19.73 27.32
N SER A 64 13.25 -19.76 28.27
CA SER A 64 14.51 -20.50 28.23
C SER A 64 14.31 -21.99 28.42
#